data_AF-A0A7C6K973-F1
#
_entry.id   AF-A0A7C6K973-F1
#
_cell.length_a   1.000
_cell.length_b   1.000
_cell.length_c   1.000
_cell.angle_alpha   90.00
_cell.angle_beta   90.00
_cell.angle_gamma   90.00
#
_symmetry.space_group_name_H-M   'P 1'
#
loop_
_entity.id
_entity.type
_entity.pdbx_description
1 polymer ?
#
loop_
_entity_poly.entity_id
_entity_poly.type
_entity_poly.pdbx_seq_one_letter_code
_entity_poly.pdbx_strand_id
1 'polypeptide(L)'
;KPFKYPIPSNNRSITLTVIYNDIMEYKVIDLLLEGMGYLKGFLIITDKTEEVSNMLMEDLDRGVTLFKGIGMYSKKEKDILLCIVNRPQFTKTKEMVYDIDQDAFVMVVDVAEVVGEGFEEITNQ
;
A
#
# COMPACT_ATOMS: atom_id res chain seq x y z
N LYS A 1 -35.09 -29.16 15.76
CA LYS A 1 -34.97 -28.63 17.15
C LYS A 1 -34.13 -27.37 17.09
N PRO A 2 -34.58 -26.21 17.59
CA PRO A 2 -33.72 -25.04 17.62
C PRO A 2 -32.54 -25.34 18.57
N PHE A 3 -31.33 -25.06 18.10
CA PHE A 3 -30.11 -25.21 18.88
C PHE A 3 -30.14 -24.12 19.98
N LYS A 4 -30.64 -24.45 21.16
CA LYS A 4 -30.57 -23.56 22.33
C LYS A 4 -29.13 -23.62 22.85
N TYR A 5 -28.34 -22.59 22.57
CA TYR A 5 -27.10 -22.36 23.30
C TYR A 5 -27.45 -22.18 24.79
N PRO A 6 -26.80 -22.93 25.71
CA PRO A 6 -26.96 -22.67 27.14
C PRO A 6 -26.48 -21.23 27.38
N ILE A 7 -27.25 -20.44 28.15
CA ILE A 7 -26.91 -19.06 28.51
C ILE A 7 -26.29 -19.09 29.92
N PRO A 8 -24.95 -19.06 30.08
CA PRO A 8 -24.31 -18.96 31.38
C PRO A 8 -24.66 -17.64 32.09
N SER A 9 -24.79 -17.70 33.41
CA SER A 9 -25.26 -16.60 34.28
C SER A 9 -24.34 -15.37 34.39
N ASN A 10 -23.18 -15.36 33.70
CA ASN A 10 -22.26 -14.22 33.69
C ASN A 10 -22.23 -13.57 32.29
N ASN A 11 -23.25 -12.76 32.00
CA ASN A 11 -23.49 -12.16 30.69
C ASN A 11 -22.31 -11.35 30.12
N ARG A 12 -21.47 -10.76 30.97
CA ARG A 12 -20.38 -9.87 30.50
C ARG A 12 -19.33 -10.60 29.67
N SER A 13 -18.89 -11.78 30.09
CA SER A 13 -17.86 -12.54 29.36
C SER A 13 -18.39 -13.08 28.02
N ILE A 14 -19.67 -13.44 27.97
CA ILE A 14 -20.33 -13.94 26.76
C ILE A 14 -20.49 -12.80 25.75
N THR A 15 -21.02 -11.66 26.18
CA THR A 15 -21.18 -10.49 25.31
C THR A 15 -19.85 -10.03 24.73
N LEU A 16 -18.77 -10.04 25.52
CA LEU A 16 -17.43 -9.71 25.02
C LEU A 16 -16.93 -10.70 23.97
N THR A 17 -17.18 -11.99 24.16
CA THR A 17 -16.78 -13.02 23.19
C THR A 17 -17.55 -12.89 21.87
N VAL A 18 -18.85 -12.58 21.93
CA VAL A 18 -19.68 -12.36 20.74
C VAL A 18 -19.18 -11.14 19.97
N ILE A 19 -18.98 -10.00 20.63
CA ILE A 19 -18.45 -8.79 19.98
C ILE A 19 -17.07 -9.05 19.36
N TYR A 20 -16.20 -9.80 20.05
CA TYR A 20 -14.90 -10.15 19.52
C TYR A 20 -15.00 -10.98 18.23
N ASN A 21 -15.85 -12.01 18.23
CA ASN A 21 -16.04 -12.87 17.05
C ASN A 21 -16.60 -12.08 15.87
N ASP A 22 -17.60 -11.23 16.09
CA ASP A 22 -18.19 -10.40 15.03
C ASP A 22 -17.11 -9.49 14.39
N ILE A 23 -16.27 -8.82 15.20
CA ILE A 23 -15.16 -7.99 14.70
C ILE A 23 -14.18 -8.81 13.87
N MET A 24 -13.89 -10.06 14.28
CA MET A 24 -12.99 -10.94 13.53
C MET A 24 -13.61 -11.38 12.20
N GLU A 25 -14.90 -11.69 12.17
CA GLU A 25 -15.61 -12.02 10.92
C GLU A 25 -15.61 -10.85 9.94
N TYR A 26 -15.93 -9.63 10.38
CA TYR A 26 -15.86 -8.43 9.53
C TYR A 26 -14.46 -8.22 8.97
N LYS A 27 -13.40 -8.34 9.78
CA LYS A 27 -12.01 -8.20 9.31
C LYS A 27 -11.62 -9.25 8.27
N VAL A 28 -12.10 -10.48 8.41
CA VAL A 28 -11.84 -11.55 7.45
C VAL A 28 -12.59 -11.27 6.14
N ILE A 29 -13.81 -10.77 6.20
CA ILE A 29 -14.58 -10.37 5.03
C ILE A 29 -13.88 -9.22 4.31
N ASP A 30 -13.47 -8.17 5.02
CA ASP A 30 -12.74 -7.04 4.44
C ASP A 30 -11.44 -7.52 3.77
N LEU A 31 -10.68 -8.41 4.43
CA LEU A 31 -9.47 -9.01 3.86
C LEU A 31 -9.73 -9.83 2.57
N LEU A 32 -10.89 -10.50 2.47
CA LEU A 32 -11.26 -11.28 1.29
C LEU A 32 -11.75 -10.38 0.15
N LEU A 33 -12.50 -9.31 0.47
CA LEU A 33 -13.04 -8.37 -0.51
C LEU A 33 -11.96 -7.44 -1.07
N GLU A 34 -11.07 -6.93 -0.22
CA GLU A 34 -9.94 -6.07 -0.61
C GLU A 34 -8.77 -6.88 -1.20
N GLY A 35 -8.78 -8.21 -1.02
CA GLY A 35 -7.68 -9.10 -1.38
C GLY A 35 -6.45 -8.96 -0.47
N MET A 36 -5.49 -9.88 -0.59
CA MET A 36 -4.16 -9.75 0.05
C MET A 36 -3.24 -8.76 -0.69
N GLY A 37 -3.79 -7.86 -1.50
CA GLY A 37 -3.09 -6.94 -2.38
C GLY A 37 -2.55 -5.74 -1.63
N TYR A 38 -1.46 -5.90 -0.88
CA TYR A 38 -0.81 -4.79 -0.19
C TYR A 38 0.11 -4.00 -1.14
N LEU A 39 -0.46 -3.39 -2.18
CA LEU A 39 0.25 -2.51 -3.09
C LEU A 39 0.50 -1.15 -2.40
N LYS A 40 1.68 -0.59 -2.67
CA LYS A 40 2.10 0.72 -2.16
C LYS A 40 2.44 1.61 -3.33
N GLY A 41 1.85 2.79 -3.36
CA GLY A 41 2.23 3.85 -4.27
C GLY A 41 3.30 4.72 -3.62
N PHE A 42 4.44 4.86 -4.30
CA PHE A 42 5.50 5.79 -3.94
C PHE A 42 5.38 7.04 -4.81
N LEU A 43 5.31 8.19 -4.15
CA LEU A 43 5.48 9.52 -4.74
C LEU A 43 6.79 10.08 -4.19
N ILE A 44 7.83 10.06 -5.01
CA ILE A 44 9.20 10.40 -4.62
C ILE A 44 9.55 11.76 -5.23
N ILE A 45 9.85 12.73 -4.38
CA ILE A 45 10.35 14.05 -4.77
C ILE A 45 11.84 14.11 -4.43
N THR A 46 12.69 14.22 -5.43
CA THR A 46 14.15 14.18 -5.31
C THR A 46 14.80 15.08 -6.35
N ASP A 47 16.02 15.56 -6.08
CA ASP A 47 16.84 16.23 -7.09
C ASP A 47 17.72 15.24 -7.89
N LYS A 48 17.70 13.94 -7.53
CA LYS A 48 18.40 12.83 -8.21
C LYS A 48 17.44 11.95 -9.03
N THR A 49 16.55 12.59 -9.79
CA THR A 49 15.46 11.93 -10.53
C THR A 49 15.94 10.76 -11.38
N GLU A 50 17.01 10.94 -12.15
CA GLU A 50 17.51 9.93 -13.10
C GLU A 50 18.09 8.70 -12.40
N GLU A 51 18.92 8.90 -11.36
CA GLU A 51 19.51 7.82 -10.58
C GLU A 51 18.41 6.98 -9.89
N VAL A 52 17.45 7.66 -9.27
CA VAL A 52 16.33 6.98 -8.61
C VAL A 52 15.43 6.27 -9.62
N SER A 53 15.12 6.88 -10.77
CA SER A 53 14.30 6.23 -11.80
C SER A 53 14.97 5.00 -12.37
N ASN A 54 16.28 5.05 -12.62
CA ASN A 54 17.03 3.91 -13.17
C ASN A 54 17.10 2.78 -12.16
N MET A 55 17.38 3.06 -10.88
CA MET A 55 17.35 2.05 -9.83
C MET A 55 15.97 1.38 -9.72
N LEU A 56 14.88 2.14 -9.77
CA LEU A 56 13.52 1.58 -9.73
C LEU A 56 13.21 0.69 -10.94
N MET A 57 13.71 1.05 -12.12
CA MET A 57 13.49 0.27 -13.35
C MET A 57 14.40 -0.97 -13.43
N GLU A 58 15.69 -0.84 -13.08
CA GLU A 58 16.70 -1.89 -13.25
C GLU A 58 16.75 -2.87 -12.06
N ASP A 59 16.70 -2.36 -10.82
CA ASP A 59 16.90 -3.19 -9.61
C ASP A 59 15.60 -3.75 -9.03
N LEU A 60 14.46 -3.16 -9.40
CA LEU A 60 13.13 -3.58 -8.94
C LEU A 60 12.22 -4.08 -10.05
N ASP A 61 12.58 -3.89 -11.33
CA ASP A 61 11.76 -4.23 -12.49
C ASP A 61 10.36 -3.58 -12.39
N ARG A 62 10.34 -2.28 -12.03
CA ARG A 62 9.10 -1.52 -11.87
C ARG A 62 9.09 -0.28 -12.74
N GLY A 63 7.99 -0.12 -13.48
CA GLY A 63 7.70 1.10 -14.22
C GLY A 63 7.60 2.32 -13.30
N VAL A 64 8.08 3.45 -13.80
CA VAL A 64 8.04 4.73 -13.10
C VAL A 64 7.50 5.80 -14.03
N THR A 65 6.60 6.62 -13.52
CA THR A 65 6.04 7.77 -14.25
C THR A 65 6.56 9.06 -13.64
N LEU A 66 7.08 9.95 -14.47
CA LEU A 66 7.52 11.28 -14.05
C LEU A 66 6.37 12.30 -14.14
N PHE A 67 6.08 12.96 -13.02
CA PHE A 67 5.27 14.18 -12.99
C PHE A 67 6.17 15.40 -12.81
N LYS A 68 5.78 16.51 -13.47
CA LYS A 68 6.36 17.84 -13.24
C LYS A 68 5.44 18.62 -12.32
N GLY A 69 5.98 19.15 -11.23
CA GLY A 69 5.26 19.98 -10.27
C GLY A 69 6.00 21.28 -9.96
N ILE A 70 5.34 22.20 -9.27
CA ILE A 70 5.95 23.44 -8.76
C ILE A 70 5.83 23.44 -7.25
N GLY A 71 6.96 23.54 -6.55
CA GLY A 71 6.98 23.70 -5.10
C GLY A 71 6.35 25.04 -4.72
N MET A 72 5.26 25.03 -3.96
CA MET A 72 4.53 26.27 -3.66
C MET A 72 5.31 27.23 -2.74
N TYR A 73 6.18 26.69 -1.88
CA TYR A 73 7.08 27.47 -1.03
C TYR A 73 8.30 27.98 -1.81
N SER A 74 9.00 27.10 -2.53
CA SER A 74 10.24 27.43 -3.25
C SER A 74 10.04 28.15 -4.59
N LYS A 75 8.84 28.05 -5.18
CA LYS A 75 8.50 28.49 -6.54
C LYS A 75 9.36 27.86 -7.64
N LYS A 76 9.99 26.71 -7.34
CA LYS A 76 10.82 25.98 -8.29
C LYS A 76 10.06 24.79 -8.87
N GLU A 77 10.35 24.48 -10.12
CA GLU A 77 9.97 23.20 -10.69
C GLU A 77 10.61 22.06 -9.91
N LYS A 78 9.84 20.99 -9.75
CA LYS A 78 10.25 19.76 -9.06
C LYS A 78 9.74 18.56 -9.82
N ASP A 79 10.59 17.55 -9.84
CA ASP A 79 10.30 16.26 -10.42
C ASP A 79 9.73 15.34 -9.35
N ILE A 80 8.69 14.61 -9.71
CA ILE A 80 7.97 13.71 -8.81
C ILE A 80 7.84 12.36 -9.53
N LEU A 81 8.44 11.31 -8.97
CA LEU A 81 8.36 9.97 -9.50
C LEU A 81 7.19 9.22 -8.85
N LEU A 82 6.30 8.67 -9.66
CA LEU A 82 5.27 7.73 -9.26
C LEU A 82 5.72 6.31 -9.59
N CYS A 83 5.77 5.44 -8.58
CA CYS A 83 6.05 4.03 -8.74
C CYS A 83 5.10 3.21 -7.86
N ILE A 84 4.53 2.13 -8.40
CA ILE A 84 3.74 1.18 -7.62
C ILE A 84 4.60 -0.04 -7.35
N VAL A 85 4.63 -0.48 -6.09
CA VAL A 85 5.40 -1.65 -5.66
C VAL A 85 4.55 -2.59 -4.81
N ASN A 86 4.95 -3.86 -4.77
CA ASN A 86 4.35 -4.82 -3.84
C ASN A 86 4.99 -4.73 -2.44
N ARG A 87 4.37 -5.39 -1.46
CA ARG A 87 4.81 -5.36 -0.06
C ARG A 87 6.27 -5.81 0.17
N PRO A 88 6.80 -6.88 -0.49
CA PRO A 88 8.21 -7.21 -0.40
C PRO A 88 9.15 -6.11 -0.92
N GLN A 89 8.77 -5.42 -1.99
CA GLN A 89 9.57 -4.36 -2.59
C GLN A 89 9.55 -3.07 -1.74
N PHE A 90 8.48 -2.82 -0.97
CA PHE A 90 8.31 -1.61 -0.15
C PHE A 90 9.56 -1.21 0.66
N THR A 91 10.09 -2.14 1.47
CA THR A 91 11.24 -1.84 2.33
C THR A 91 12.49 -1.55 1.48
N LYS A 92 12.73 -2.36 0.45
CA LYS A 92 13.88 -2.21 -0.45
C LYS A 92 13.81 -0.86 -1.17
N THR A 93 12.66 -0.47 -1.70
CA THR A 93 12.45 0.84 -2.36
C THR A 93 12.78 1.98 -1.42
N LYS A 94 12.26 1.95 -0.18
CA LYS A 94 12.51 3.02 0.79
C LYS A 94 14.00 3.16 1.14
N GLU A 95 14.68 2.03 1.36
CA GLU A 95 16.12 2.01 1.69
C GLU A 95 16.96 2.54 0.52
N MET A 96 16.75 2.02 -0.69
CA MET A 96 17.53 2.43 -1.87
C MET A 96 17.32 3.90 -2.24
N VAL A 97 16.10 4.42 -2.14
CA VAL A 97 15.85 5.86 -2.37
C VAL A 97 16.63 6.71 -1.37
N TYR A 98 16.64 6.31 -0.09
CA TYR A 98 17.36 7.05 0.96
C TYR A 98 18.88 6.94 0.83
N ASP A 99 19.39 5.80 0.37
CA ASP A 99 20.82 5.60 0.11
C ASP A 99 21.31 6.46 -1.06
N ILE A 100 20.47 6.64 -2.09
CA ILE A 100 20.75 7.52 -3.23
C ILE A 100 20.63 8.99 -2.80
N ASP A 101 19.53 9.36 -2.15
CA ASP A 101 19.25 10.75 -1.76
C ASP A 101 18.63 10.84 -0.35
N GLN A 102 19.44 11.26 0.61
CA GLN A 102 19.02 11.44 2.00
C GLN A 102 18.04 12.63 2.19
N ASP A 103 18.01 13.56 1.23
CA ASP A 103 17.12 14.71 1.23
C ASP A 103 15.81 14.45 0.44
N ALA A 104 15.65 13.23 -0.12
CA ALA A 104 14.45 12.86 -0.84
C ALA A 104 13.21 12.88 0.06
N PHE A 105 12.14 13.48 -0.44
CA PHE A 105 10.84 13.49 0.22
C PHE A 105 9.94 12.43 -0.41
N VAL A 106 9.63 11.38 0.36
CA VAL A 106 8.86 10.22 -0.11
C VAL A 106 7.51 10.17 0.57
N MET A 107 6.44 10.17 -0.23
CA MET A 107 5.08 9.89 0.22
C MET A 107 4.68 8.47 -0.19
N VAL A 108 4.12 7.74 0.76
CA VAL A 108 3.62 6.38 0.54
C VAL A 108 2.11 6.40 0.69
N VAL A 109 1.41 5.87 -0.30
CA VAL A 109 -0.04 5.70 -0.30
C VAL A 109 -0.40 4.22 -0.39
N ASP A 110 -1.47 3.86 0.31
CA ASP A 110 -2.07 2.52 0.19
C ASP A 110 -2.90 2.48 -1.09
N VAL A 111 -2.63 1.49 -1.92
CA VAL A 111 -3.30 1.33 -3.21
C VAL A 111 -4.16 0.08 -3.14
N ALA A 112 -5.48 0.28 -3.26
CA ALA A 112 -6.45 -0.80 -3.14
C ALA A 112 -6.33 -1.80 -4.31
N GLU A 113 -6.16 -1.29 -5.52
CA GLU A 113 -6.09 -2.12 -6.73
C GLU A 113 -5.23 -1.42 -7.79
N VAL A 114 -4.44 -2.20 -8.53
CA VAL A 114 -3.80 -1.76 -9.78
C VAL A 114 -4.01 -2.83 -10.82
N VAL A 115 -4.46 -2.36 -11.97
CA VAL A 115 -4.78 -3.19 -13.12
C VAL A 115 -3.81 -2.86 -14.25
N GLY A 116 -3.16 -3.88 -14.81
CA GLY A 116 -2.25 -3.72 -15.93
C GLY A 116 -1.01 -4.60 -15.85
N GLU A 117 -0.12 -4.43 -16.81
CA GLU A 117 1.12 -5.20 -16.92
C GLU A 117 1.97 -5.10 -15.65
N GLY A 118 2.46 -6.26 -15.18
CA GLY A 118 3.21 -6.36 -13.91
C GLY A 118 2.35 -6.35 -12.64
N PHE A 119 1.01 -6.27 -12.78
CA PHE A 119 -0.01 -6.35 -11.74
C PHE A 119 -1.16 -7.29 -12.19
N GLU A 120 -2.34 -7.20 -11.56
CA GLU A 120 -3.48 -8.04 -11.94
C GLU A 120 -3.98 -7.66 -13.35
N GLU A 121 -4.20 -8.67 -14.19
CA GLU A 121 -4.79 -8.49 -15.52
C GLU A 121 -6.32 -8.40 -15.40
N ILE A 122 -6.96 -7.56 -16.24
CA ILE A 122 -8.41 -7.60 -16.44
C ILE A 122 -8.74 -8.91 -17.15
N THR A 123 -8.83 -10.00 -16.40
CA THR A 123 -9.48 -11.20 -16.90
C THR A 123 -10.97 -10.88 -16.86
N ASN A 124 -11.59 -10.73 -18.04
CA ASN A 124 -13.03 -10.50 -18.16
C ASN A 124 -13.79 -11.46 -17.24
N GLN A 125 -14.44 -10.91 -16.20
CA GLN A 125 -15.43 -11.61 -15.40
C GLN A 125 -16.66 -11.94 -16.26
#